data_AF-A0A7W0V4Q3-F1
#
_entry.id   AF-A0A7W0V4Q3-F1
#
_cell.length_a   1.000
_cell.length_b   1.000
_cell.length_c   1.000
_cell.angle_alpha   90.00
_cell.angle_beta   90.00
_cell.angle_gamma   90.00
#
_symmetry.space_group_name_H-M   'P 1'
#
loop_
_entity.id
_entity.type
_entity.pdbx_description
1 polymer ?
#
loop_
_entity_poly.entity_id
_entity_poly.type
_entity_poly.pdbx_seq_one_letter_code
_entity_poly.pdbx_strand_id
1 'polypeptide(L)'
;MPFRTVLTIPSLLVVALSLASPALAQPLPVDRPAELRNGTCASPGEVVASLANLVITAGDLQGQMGATPVEQSGTVVPFAIADFLAADHAVVVQQSAQESAVPVACGEIGGALNPDGTLAVGMRGMSGSGLSGVAYFT
;
A
#
# COMPACT_ATOMS: atom_id res chain seq x y z
N MET A 1 -49.37 -39.89 50.51
CA MET A 1 -49.45 -39.95 49.03
C MET A 1 -49.13 -38.55 48.49
N PRO A 2 -48.01 -38.33 47.79
CA PRO A 2 -47.51 -37.01 47.46
C PRO A 2 -48.10 -36.44 46.16
N PHE A 3 -48.45 -35.15 46.20
CA PHE A 3 -48.88 -34.32 45.08
C PHE A 3 -47.70 -34.11 44.11
N ARG A 4 -47.90 -34.40 42.80
CA ARG A 4 -46.93 -34.16 41.73
C ARG A 4 -47.18 -32.78 41.12
N THR A 5 -46.29 -31.84 41.38
CA THR A 5 -46.28 -30.51 40.76
C THR A 5 -45.66 -30.60 39.36
N VAL A 6 -46.44 -30.27 38.33
CA VAL A 6 -45.95 -30.18 36.93
C VAL A 6 -45.53 -28.73 36.67
N LEU A 7 -44.25 -28.53 36.38
CA LEU A 7 -43.66 -27.23 36.05
C LEU A 7 -43.58 -27.08 34.52
N THR A 8 -44.40 -26.21 33.93
CA THR A 8 -44.36 -25.88 32.50
C THR A 8 -43.40 -24.71 32.24
N ILE A 9 -42.42 -24.92 31.37
CA ILE A 9 -41.45 -23.90 30.93
C ILE A 9 -41.98 -23.25 29.64
N PRO A 10 -42.16 -21.92 29.57
CA PRO A 10 -42.53 -21.26 28.32
C PRO A 10 -41.28 -21.07 27.45
N SER A 11 -41.34 -21.54 26.20
CA SER A 11 -40.28 -21.38 25.21
C SER A 11 -40.36 -19.98 24.60
N LEU A 12 -39.37 -19.14 24.89
CA LEU A 12 -39.25 -17.78 24.34
C LEU A 12 -38.63 -17.85 22.94
N LEU A 13 -39.42 -17.56 21.91
CA LEU A 13 -38.96 -17.51 20.51
C LEU A 13 -38.27 -16.16 20.24
N VAL A 14 -36.94 -16.15 20.15
CA VAL A 14 -36.16 -14.96 19.80
C VAL A 14 -36.03 -14.88 18.27
N VAL A 15 -36.64 -13.86 17.66
CA VAL A 15 -36.49 -13.55 16.23
C VAL A 15 -35.24 -12.68 16.05
N ALA A 16 -34.22 -13.22 15.38
CA ALA A 16 -33.01 -12.47 15.03
C ALA A 16 -33.24 -11.67 13.74
N LEU A 17 -33.20 -10.34 13.82
CA LEU A 17 -33.18 -9.47 12.63
C LEU A 17 -31.73 -9.38 12.12
N SER A 18 -31.49 -9.94 10.94
CA SER A 18 -30.21 -9.87 10.22
C SER A 18 -29.99 -8.47 9.66
N LEU A 19 -29.20 -7.65 10.34
CA LEU A 19 -28.69 -6.38 9.81
C LEU A 19 -27.64 -6.68 8.73
N ALA A 20 -27.96 -6.46 7.46
CA ALA A 20 -26.98 -6.49 6.38
C ALA A 20 -26.04 -5.28 6.53
N SER A 21 -24.79 -5.53 6.91
CA SER A 21 -23.76 -4.48 7.00
C SER A 21 -23.42 -3.96 5.60
N PRO A 22 -23.21 -2.63 5.43
CA PRO A 22 -22.71 -2.10 4.16
C PRO A 22 -21.26 -2.58 3.99
N ALA A 23 -20.97 -3.23 2.86
CA ALA A 23 -19.60 -3.54 2.47
C ALA A 23 -18.90 -2.22 2.13
N LEU A 24 -17.93 -1.80 2.95
CA LEU A 24 -17.05 -0.68 2.63
C LEU A 24 -16.23 -1.05 1.38
N ALA A 25 -16.13 -0.12 0.41
CA ALA A 25 -15.29 -0.31 -0.75
C ALA A 25 -13.82 -0.39 -0.32
N GLN A 26 -13.25 -1.60 -0.34
CA GLN A 26 -11.87 -1.84 0.06
C GLN A 26 -10.94 -1.59 -1.14
N PRO A 27 -9.78 -0.93 -0.96
CA PRO A 27 -8.74 -0.85 -1.98
C PRO A 27 -8.47 -2.24 -2.56
N LEU A 28 -8.48 -2.38 -3.88
CA LEU A 28 -8.06 -3.65 -4.51
C LEU A 28 -6.54 -3.76 -4.30
N PRO A 29 -6.06 -4.77 -3.54
CA PRO A 29 -4.63 -4.92 -3.33
C PRO A 29 -3.98 -5.24 -4.66
N VAL A 30 -3.09 -4.37 -5.12
CA VAL A 30 -2.04 -4.80 -6.01
C VAL A 30 -0.96 -5.33 -5.10
N ASP A 31 -0.72 -6.64 -5.12
CA ASP A 31 0.35 -7.22 -4.31
C ASP A 31 1.69 -6.83 -4.97
N ARG A 32 2.22 -5.67 -4.61
CA ARG A 32 3.50 -5.11 -5.06
C ARG A 32 4.16 -4.42 -3.88
N PRO A 33 4.98 -5.16 -3.13
CA PRO A 33 5.77 -4.58 -2.06
C PRO A 33 6.69 -3.48 -2.61
N ALA A 34 7.03 -2.53 -1.75
CA ALA A 34 8.02 -1.52 -2.05
C ALA A 34 8.96 -1.31 -0.87
N GLU A 35 10.21 -1.00 -1.19
CA GLU A 35 11.29 -0.89 -0.23
C GLU A 35 12.18 0.31 -0.56
N LEU A 36 12.67 0.97 0.48
CA LEU A 36 13.83 1.83 0.40
C LEU A 36 15.08 0.97 0.60
N ARG A 37 16.02 1.09 -0.32
CA ARG A 37 17.30 0.37 -0.27
C ARG A 37 18.47 1.34 -0.39
N ASN A 38 19.59 1.00 0.21
CA ASN A 38 20.87 1.66 -0.06
C ASN A 38 21.35 1.38 -1.49
N GLY A 39 22.26 2.21 -1.99
CA GLY A 39 22.90 2.01 -3.30
C GLY A 39 22.01 2.43 -4.45
N THR A 40 22.14 1.74 -5.58
CA THR A 40 21.50 2.13 -6.83
C THR A 40 20.56 1.05 -7.37
N CYS A 41 19.60 1.39 -8.23
CA CYS A 41 18.81 0.45 -9.02
C CYS A 41 19.65 -0.55 -9.82
N ALA A 42 20.87 -0.19 -10.22
CA ALA A 42 21.78 -1.10 -10.93
C ALA A 42 22.53 -2.06 -9.98
N SER A 43 22.72 -1.66 -8.73
CA SER A 43 23.39 -2.44 -7.69
C SER A 43 22.73 -2.17 -6.34
N PRO A 44 21.53 -2.75 -6.09
CA PRO A 44 20.72 -2.33 -4.96
C PRO A 44 21.22 -3.03 -3.69
N GLY A 45 21.57 -2.22 -2.70
CA GLY A 45 22.13 -2.61 -1.40
C GLY A 45 21.06 -3.04 -0.40
N GLU A 46 21.36 -2.98 0.89
CA GLU A 46 20.45 -3.46 1.94
C GLU A 46 19.12 -2.68 2.00
N VAL A 47 18.07 -3.34 2.47
CA VAL A 47 16.78 -2.71 2.76
C VAL A 47 16.93 -1.85 4.01
N VAL A 48 16.64 -0.56 3.89
CA VAL A 48 16.72 0.40 5.01
C VAL A 48 15.35 0.77 5.57
N ALA A 49 14.28 0.63 4.78
CA ALA A 49 12.91 0.71 5.26
C ALA A 49 11.95 -0.05 4.33
N SER A 50 11.00 -0.76 4.90
CA SER A 50 9.86 -1.30 4.17
C SER A 50 8.79 -0.23 4.00
N LEU A 51 8.23 -0.10 2.81
CA LEU A 51 7.12 0.80 2.53
C LEU A 51 5.80 0.05 2.61
N ALA A 52 4.70 0.80 2.72
CA ALA A 52 3.37 0.25 2.56
C ALA A 52 3.25 -0.41 1.18
N ASN A 53 2.56 -1.55 1.13
CA ASN A 53 2.26 -2.20 -0.14
C ASN A 53 1.48 -1.26 -1.06
N LEU A 54 1.76 -1.30 -2.36
CA LEU A 54 1.04 -0.47 -3.32
C LEU A 54 -0.45 -0.87 -3.36
N VAL A 55 -1.33 0.11 -3.49
CA VAL A 55 -2.78 -0.12 -3.60
C VAL A 55 -3.37 0.78 -4.66
N ILE A 56 -4.44 0.30 -5.31
CA ILE A 56 -5.32 1.18 -6.08
C ILE A 56 -6.41 1.65 -5.11
N THR A 57 -6.47 2.97 -4.87
CA THR A 57 -7.48 3.57 -4.00
C THR A 57 -8.88 3.22 -4.49
N ALA A 58 -9.66 2.55 -3.65
CA ALA A 58 -11.07 2.28 -3.94
C ALA A 58 -11.95 3.46 -3.53
N GLY A 59 -13.05 3.62 -4.24
CA GLY A 59 -14.06 4.64 -3.97
C GLY A 59 -14.92 4.90 -5.20
N ASP A 60 -15.95 5.70 -5.01
CA ASP A 60 -16.76 6.20 -6.12
C ASP A 60 -15.89 7.07 -7.02
N LEU A 61 -15.92 6.80 -8.33
CA LEU A 61 -15.22 7.64 -9.30
C LEU A 61 -15.82 9.05 -9.27
N GLN A 62 -14.97 10.03 -8.97
CA GLN A 62 -15.33 11.45 -8.98
C GLN A 62 -14.67 12.12 -10.19
N GLY A 63 -15.39 13.06 -10.81
CA GLY A 63 -14.86 13.83 -11.95
C GLY A 63 -14.93 13.06 -13.28
N GLN A 64 -13.84 13.09 -14.05
CA GLN A 64 -13.80 12.49 -15.39
C GLN A 64 -13.71 10.96 -15.32
N MET A 65 -14.69 10.26 -15.89
CA MET A 65 -14.73 8.79 -15.87
C MET A 65 -13.57 8.11 -16.63
N GLY A 66 -12.90 8.85 -17.51
CA GLY A 66 -11.71 8.36 -18.23
C GLY A 66 -10.40 8.45 -17.45
N ALA A 67 -10.43 8.95 -16.20
CA ALA A 67 -9.24 9.02 -15.37
C ALA A 67 -8.71 7.60 -15.07
N THR A 68 -7.44 7.37 -15.35
CA THR A 68 -6.78 6.10 -15.03
C THR A 68 -6.27 6.16 -13.59
N PRO A 69 -6.70 5.25 -12.70
CA PRO A 69 -6.18 5.21 -11.35
C PRO A 69 -4.71 4.80 -11.35
N VAL A 70 -3.97 5.27 -10.35
CA VAL A 70 -2.56 4.92 -10.14
C VAL A 70 -2.42 4.02 -8.92
N GLU A 71 -1.46 3.09 -8.99
CA GLU A 71 -1.01 2.35 -7.80
C GLU A 71 -0.25 3.32 -6.88
N GLN A 72 -0.60 3.36 -5.60
CA GLN A 72 -0.06 4.31 -4.62
C GLN A 72 0.50 3.60 -3.40
N SER A 73 1.61 4.09 -2.89
CA SER A 73 2.14 3.76 -1.57
C SER A 73 2.47 5.05 -0.83
N GLY A 74 2.06 5.14 0.43
CA GLY A 74 2.35 6.27 1.30
C GLY A 74 2.92 5.76 2.62
N THR A 75 4.09 6.23 3.02
CA THR A 75 4.77 5.78 4.25
C THR A 75 5.60 6.91 4.82
N VAL A 76 5.51 7.10 6.14
CA VAL A 76 6.43 7.98 6.87
C VAL A 76 7.66 7.15 7.24
N VAL A 77 8.83 7.56 6.76
CA VAL A 77 10.09 6.85 6.96
C VAL A 77 11.01 7.67 7.88
N PRO A 78 11.91 7.05 8.64
CA PRO A 78 12.77 7.74 9.60
C PRO A 78 14.00 8.38 8.92
N PHE A 79 13.82 9.01 7.77
CA PHE A 79 14.87 9.65 6.98
C PHE A 79 14.44 11.07 6.60
N ALA A 80 15.35 12.03 6.76
CA ALA A 80 15.17 13.34 6.16
C ALA A 80 15.60 13.30 4.69
N ILE A 81 15.07 14.22 3.88
CA ILE A 81 15.48 14.36 2.48
C ILE A 81 17.00 14.59 2.37
N ALA A 82 17.60 15.32 3.32
CA ALA A 82 19.04 15.51 3.39
C ALA A 82 19.84 14.19 3.52
N ASP A 83 19.29 13.19 4.22
CA ASP A 83 19.95 11.88 4.38
C ASP A 83 19.97 11.12 3.05
N PHE A 84 18.86 11.17 2.29
CA PHE A 84 18.78 10.59 0.96
C PHE A 84 19.69 11.27 -0.06
N LEU A 85 19.99 12.56 0.12
CA LEU A 85 20.90 13.29 -0.77
C LEU A 85 22.37 13.15 -0.37
N ALA A 86 22.66 12.70 0.85
CA ALA A 86 24.02 12.53 1.36
C ALA A 86 24.64 11.17 0.96
N ALA A 87 23.83 10.17 0.62
CA ALA A 87 24.27 8.85 0.21
C ALA A 87 23.30 8.24 -0.82
N ASP A 88 23.79 7.29 -1.62
CA ASP A 88 22.97 6.63 -2.64
C ASP A 88 21.84 5.80 -2.00
N HIS A 89 20.61 6.08 -2.42
CA HIS A 89 19.42 5.32 -2.08
C HIS A 89 18.53 5.14 -3.30
N ALA A 90 17.75 4.05 -3.29
CA ALA A 90 16.76 3.78 -4.32
C ALA A 90 15.45 3.32 -3.70
N VAL A 91 14.33 3.73 -4.30
CA VAL A 91 13.03 3.11 -4.09
C VAL A 91 12.91 1.95 -5.07
N VAL A 92 12.57 0.76 -4.58
CA VAL A 92 12.39 -0.44 -5.40
C VAL A 92 10.98 -0.98 -5.18
N VAL A 93 10.26 -1.24 -6.27
CA VAL A 93 8.95 -1.90 -6.26
C VAL A 93 9.11 -3.31 -6.81
N GLN A 94 8.63 -4.29 -6.06
CA GLN A 94 8.72 -5.70 -6.38
C GLN A 94 7.50 -6.16 -7.20
N GLN A 95 7.64 -7.26 -7.93
CA GLN A 95 6.56 -7.81 -8.75
C GLN A 95 5.36 -8.28 -7.92
N SER A 96 5.65 -8.99 -6.82
CA SER A 96 4.69 -9.50 -5.84
C SER A 96 5.37 -9.89 -4.54
N ALA A 97 4.61 -10.19 -3.48
CA ALA A 97 5.17 -10.70 -2.24
C ALA A 97 5.82 -12.09 -2.39
N GLN A 98 5.44 -12.87 -3.41
CA GLN A 98 6.03 -14.18 -3.70
C GLN A 98 7.26 -14.06 -4.62
N GLU A 99 7.33 -12.98 -5.40
CA GLU A 99 8.43 -12.68 -6.33
C GLU A 99 9.20 -11.41 -5.90
N SER A 100 9.49 -11.27 -4.60
CA SER A 100 10.15 -10.09 -4.05
C SER A 100 11.56 -9.82 -4.59
N ALA A 101 12.18 -10.82 -5.24
CA ALA A 101 13.49 -10.67 -5.88
C ALA A 101 13.41 -10.06 -7.29
N VAL A 102 12.21 -9.87 -7.85
CA VAL A 102 12.01 -9.33 -9.20
C VAL A 102 11.54 -7.88 -9.10
N PRO A 103 12.44 -6.89 -9.23
CA PRO A 103 12.03 -5.50 -9.29
C PRO A 103 11.28 -5.23 -10.60
N VAL A 104 10.14 -4.55 -10.50
CA VAL A 104 9.33 -4.10 -11.64
C VAL A 104 9.42 -2.60 -11.86
N ALA A 105 9.79 -1.82 -10.84
CA ALA A 105 10.16 -0.42 -11.00
C ALA A 105 11.23 -0.04 -9.98
N CYS A 106 12.07 0.94 -10.33
CA CYS A 106 13.07 1.48 -9.43
C CYS A 106 13.36 2.95 -9.73
N GLY A 107 13.68 3.74 -8.72
CA GLY A 107 14.09 5.14 -8.86
C GLY A 107 15.19 5.50 -7.87
N GLU A 108 16.28 6.06 -8.37
CA GLU A 108 17.38 6.60 -7.55
C GLU A 108 16.95 7.90 -6.90
N ILE A 109 17.13 8.02 -5.58
CA ILE A 109 16.67 9.20 -4.85
C ILE A 109 17.68 10.32 -5.00
N GLY A 110 17.32 11.33 -5.77
CA GLY A 110 18.16 12.50 -6.00
C GLY A 110 17.53 13.48 -6.97
N GLY A 111 18.09 14.69 -7.06
CA GLY A 111 17.62 15.73 -7.95
C GLY A 111 17.68 17.13 -7.34
N ALA A 112 17.00 18.07 -7.99
CA ALA A 112 16.81 19.40 -7.45
C ALA A 112 15.60 19.39 -6.50
N LEU A 113 15.75 20.04 -5.34
CA LEU A 113 14.63 20.29 -4.45
C LEU A 113 13.68 21.31 -5.08
N ASN A 114 12.39 21.11 -4.84
CA ASN A 114 11.37 22.12 -5.11
C ASN A 114 11.53 23.32 -4.17
N PRO A 115 10.97 24.49 -4.50
CA PRO A 115 11.06 25.67 -3.64
C PRO A 115 10.48 25.48 -2.22
N ASP A 116 9.60 24.49 -2.04
CA ASP A 116 9.00 24.13 -0.76
C ASP A 116 9.81 23.07 0.03
N GLY A 117 10.96 22.65 -0.50
CA GLY A 117 11.85 21.65 0.13
C GLY A 117 11.51 20.19 -0.20
N THR A 118 10.45 19.94 -0.97
CA THR A 118 10.08 18.58 -1.40
C THR A 118 10.98 18.07 -2.53
N LEU A 119 10.98 16.75 -2.74
CA LEU A 119 11.75 16.09 -3.81
C LEU A 119 10.85 15.14 -4.60
N ALA A 120 10.89 15.25 -5.93
CA ALA A 120 10.22 14.32 -6.84
C ALA A 120 11.26 13.55 -7.65
N VAL A 121 11.11 12.23 -7.70
CA VAL A 121 12.05 11.31 -8.34
C VAL A 121 11.30 10.45 -9.34
N GLY A 122 11.83 10.33 -10.55
CA GLY A 122 11.28 9.43 -11.56
C GLY A 122 11.57 7.96 -11.24
N MET A 123 10.53 7.12 -11.33
CA MET A 123 10.65 5.66 -11.24
C MET A 123 10.63 5.09 -12.65
N ARG A 124 11.65 4.29 -12.99
CA ARG A 124 11.75 3.61 -14.29
C ARG A 124 11.37 2.15 -14.19
N GLY A 125 10.79 1.62 -15.26
CA GLY A 125 10.48 0.20 -15.38
C GLY A 125 11.72 -0.67 -15.32
N MET A 126 11.61 -1.77 -14.59
CA MET A 126 12.65 -2.79 -14.45
C MET A 126 12.13 -4.10 -15.05
N SER A 127 13.04 -4.97 -15.46
CA SER A 127 12.70 -6.33 -15.92
C SER A 127 11.68 -6.38 -17.08
N GLY A 128 11.60 -5.32 -17.90
CA GLY A 128 10.64 -5.23 -19.02
C GLY A 128 9.19 -5.04 -18.58
N SER A 129 8.93 -4.62 -17.34
CA SER A 129 7.58 -4.47 -16.78
C SER A 129 6.68 -3.46 -17.50
N GLY A 130 7.28 -2.49 -18.21
CA GLY A 130 6.55 -1.35 -18.79
C GLY A 130 6.02 -0.35 -17.74
N LEU A 131 6.30 -0.56 -16.45
CA LEU A 131 5.84 0.32 -15.38
C LEU A 131 6.72 1.58 -15.29
N SER A 132 6.12 2.68 -14.89
CA SER A 132 6.79 3.96 -14.63
C SER A 132 6.00 4.69 -13.55
N GLY A 133 6.66 5.59 -12.83
CA GLY A 133 5.99 6.35 -11.77
C GLY A 133 6.84 7.48 -11.23
N VAL A 134 6.43 8.00 -10.08
CA VAL A 134 7.14 9.04 -9.34
C VAL A 134 7.15 8.67 -7.86
N ALA A 135 8.32 8.77 -7.22
CA ALA A 135 8.44 8.80 -5.77
C ALA A 135 8.50 10.27 -5.33
N TYR A 136 7.65 10.66 -4.38
CA TYR A 136 7.55 12.03 -3.90
C TYR A 136 7.82 12.08 -2.41
N PHE A 137 8.75 12.94 -2.00
CA PHE A 137 9.23 13.09 -0.62
C PHE A 137 8.89 14.49 -0.13
N THR A 138 8.37 14.57 1.10
CA THR A 138 7.89 15.80 1.74
C THR A 138 8.46 15.98 3.13
#